data_AF-A0A1I1E182-F1
#
_entry.id   AF-A0A1I1E182-F1
#
_cell.length_a   1.000
_cell.length_b   1.000
_cell.length_c   1.000
_cell.angle_alpha   90.00
_cell.angle_beta   90.00
_cell.angle_gamma   90.00
#
_symmetry.space_group_name_H-M   'P 1'
#
loop_
_entity.id
_entity.type
_entity.pdbx_description
1 polymer ?
#
loop_
_entity_poly.entity_id
_entity_poly.type
_entity_poly.pdbx_seq_one_letter_code
_entity_poly.pdbx_strand_id
1 'polypeptide(L)'
;MKGKIVSFVASKKFGFIDGEDGESYFLHVSKLKDKKQESQLIKGTPVSFDPVPTPKGLSATQVEVLPVHIGERLVSFFVAKGEPKHGKVIFKKKIETSFEDDKDKAFDHFKACAQEAGCNAVINFKPDRQTFEDGNYKYSSFSHIGELALVIEEYVCTSAEEAKKSKEEVQQAVQEAEKKANEVVQQEAELRTNQLSGCLGQLVVFVGIASIFYVII
;
A
#
# COMPACT_ATOMS: atom_id res chain seq x y z
N MET A 1 -17.86 21.25 -23.19
CA MET A 1 -17.02 20.16 -23.76
C MET A 1 -16.97 19.01 -22.76
N LYS A 2 -16.75 17.78 -23.22
CA LYS A 2 -16.61 16.60 -22.35
C LYS A 2 -15.23 15.98 -22.50
N GLY A 3 -14.82 15.27 -21.46
CA GLY A 3 -13.54 14.57 -21.45
C GLY A 3 -13.41 13.67 -20.23
N LYS A 4 -12.25 13.05 -20.09
CA LYS A 4 -11.91 12.17 -18.96
C LYS A 4 -10.63 12.61 -18.29
N ILE A 5 -10.58 12.51 -16.97
CA ILE A 5 -9.35 12.80 -16.23
C ILE A 5 -8.29 11.73 -16.54
N VAL A 6 -7.12 12.14 -16.99
CA VAL A 6 -5.99 11.23 -17.27
C VAL A 6 -5.07 11.12 -16.06
N SER A 7 -4.85 12.25 -15.39
CA SER A 7 -4.01 12.33 -14.21
C SER A 7 -4.45 13.48 -13.32
N PHE A 8 -4.35 13.28 -12.01
CA PHE A 8 -4.61 14.31 -11.03
C PHE A 8 -3.70 14.10 -9.83
N VAL A 9 -3.09 15.20 -9.35
CA VAL A 9 -2.17 15.18 -8.22
C VAL A 9 -2.80 16.00 -7.10
N ALA A 10 -3.48 15.32 -6.18
CA ALA A 10 -4.22 15.97 -5.08
C ALA A 10 -3.33 16.89 -4.22
N SER A 11 -2.05 16.53 -4.01
CA SER A 11 -1.11 17.36 -3.25
C SER A 11 -0.77 18.69 -3.93
N LYS A 12 -0.82 18.74 -5.26
CA LYS A 12 -0.55 19.94 -6.06
C LYS A 12 -1.82 20.60 -6.61
N LYS A 13 -3.00 20.03 -6.34
CA LYS A 13 -4.32 20.55 -6.74
C LYS A 13 -4.47 20.80 -8.24
N PHE A 14 -3.75 20.05 -9.07
CA PHE A 14 -3.88 20.12 -10.53
C PHE A 14 -3.86 18.73 -11.19
N GLY A 15 -4.34 18.68 -12.43
CA GLY A 15 -4.35 17.49 -13.26
C GLY A 15 -4.55 17.82 -14.74
N PHE A 16 -4.86 16.80 -15.52
CA PHE A 16 -5.10 16.89 -16.96
C PHE A 16 -6.35 16.11 -17.35
N ILE A 17 -7.12 16.69 -18.25
CA ILE A 17 -8.30 16.09 -18.87
C ILE A 17 -7.98 15.83 -20.35
N ASP A 18 -8.30 14.64 -20.81
CA ASP A 18 -8.33 14.28 -22.23
C ASP A 18 -9.73 14.59 -22.77
N GLY A 19 -9.81 15.56 -23.66
CA GLY A 19 -11.06 15.97 -24.30
C GLY A 19 -11.53 14.93 -25.32
N GLU A 20 -12.84 14.89 -25.57
CA GLU A 20 -13.40 14.05 -26.65
C GLU A 20 -12.93 14.47 -28.05
N ASP A 21 -12.33 15.66 -28.19
CA ASP A 21 -11.70 16.16 -29.40
C ASP A 21 -10.23 15.73 -29.56
N GLY A 22 -9.67 14.99 -28.59
CA GLY A 22 -8.29 14.52 -28.59
C GLY A 22 -7.28 15.54 -28.07
N GLU A 23 -7.74 16.69 -27.57
CA GLU A 23 -6.89 17.72 -26.98
C GLU A 23 -6.74 17.54 -25.47
N SER A 24 -5.59 17.97 -24.94
CA SER A 24 -5.29 17.92 -23.50
C SER A 24 -5.56 19.25 -22.82
N TYR A 25 -6.35 19.22 -21.74
CA TYR A 25 -6.77 20.39 -20.98
C TYR A 25 -6.17 20.38 -19.57
N PHE A 26 -5.57 21.50 -19.19
CA PHE A 26 -5.12 21.70 -17.82
C PHE A 26 -6.30 21.89 -16.86
N LEU A 27 -6.31 21.13 -15.77
CA LEU A 27 -7.31 21.19 -14.71
C LEU A 27 -6.66 21.68 -13.41
N HIS A 28 -7.32 22.63 -12.73
CA HIS A 28 -6.98 23.03 -11.38
C HIS A 28 -8.22 22.99 -10.49
N VAL A 29 -8.09 22.60 -9.22
CA VAL A 29 -9.24 22.44 -8.29
C VAL A 29 -10.06 23.72 -8.13
N SER A 30 -9.43 24.89 -8.26
CA SER A 30 -10.14 26.18 -8.22
C SER A 30 -11.11 26.42 -9.38
N LYS A 31 -11.04 25.60 -10.45
CA LYS A 31 -11.90 25.68 -11.63
C LYS A 31 -13.10 24.74 -11.57
N LEU A 32 -13.22 23.93 -10.52
CA LEU A 32 -14.40 23.12 -10.24
C LEU A 32 -15.58 24.01 -9.86
N LYS A 33 -16.77 23.68 -10.36
CA LYS A 33 -18.03 24.29 -9.91
C LYS A 33 -18.31 23.95 -8.45
N ASP A 34 -18.12 22.68 -8.08
CA ASP A 34 -18.22 22.21 -6.69
C ASP A 34 -16.86 21.69 -6.20
N LYS A 35 -16.29 22.39 -5.22
CA LYS A 35 -15.01 22.00 -4.61
C LYS A 35 -15.10 20.72 -3.77
N LYS A 36 -16.31 20.32 -3.34
CA LYS A 36 -16.51 19.08 -2.58
C LYS A 36 -16.28 17.83 -3.45
N GLN A 37 -16.33 17.97 -4.77
CA GLN A 37 -16.08 16.88 -5.72
C GLN A 37 -14.58 16.64 -5.98
N GLU A 38 -13.67 17.31 -5.27
CA GLU A 38 -12.22 17.12 -5.45
C GLU A 38 -11.80 15.64 -5.26
N SER A 39 -12.41 14.93 -4.29
CA SER A 39 -12.10 13.51 -4.04
C SER A 39 -12.50 12.59 -5.19
N GLN A 40 -13.35 13.04 -6.12
CA GLN A 40 -13.80 12.25 -7.27
C GLN A 40 -12.91 12.46 -8.51
N LEU A 41 -11.88 13.33 -8.41
CA LEU A 41 -10.95 13.61 -9.49
C LEU A 41 -9.89 12.50 -9.65
N ILE A 42 -10.33 11.27 -9.82
CA ILE A 42 -9.48 10.12 -10.10
C ILE A 42 -9.37 9.88 -11.61
N LYS A 43 -8.38 9.09 -12.01
CA LYS A 43 -8.19 8.72 -13.41
C LYS A 43 -9.44 8.01 -13.96
N GLY A 44 -9.87 8.42 -15.15
CA GLY A 44 -11.04 7.88 -15.84
C GLY A 44 -12.35 8.62 -15.54
N THR A 45 -12.39 9.52 -14.54
CA THR A 45 -13.61 10.27 -14.20
C THR A 45 -14.03 11.15 -15.38
N PRO A 46 -15.26 10.99 -15.89
CA PRO A 46 -15.80 11.82 -16.93
C PRO A 46 -16.22 13.18 -16.34
N VAL A 47 -15.90 14.24 -17.07
CA VAL A 47 -16.13 15.63 -16.66
C VAL A 47 -16.71 16.44 -17.80
N SER A 48 -17.50 17.46 -17.45
CA SER A 48 -17.95 18.50 -18.37
C SER A 48 -17.23 19.81 -18.03
N PHE A 49 -16.75 20.54 -19.03
CA PHE A 49 -15.97 21.77 -18.82
C PHE A 49 -16.04 22.71 -20.02
N ASP A 50 -15.65 23.97 -19.79
CA ASP A 50 -15.50 24.99 -20.82
C ASP A 50 -14.00 25.20 -21.12
N PRO A 51 -13.56 24.98 -22.37
CA PRO A 51 -12.17 25.18 -22.76
C PRO A 51 -11.84 26.67 -22.86
N VAL A 52 -10.72 27.09 -22.25
CA VAL A 52 -10.24 28.48 -22.28
C VAL A 52 -8.77 28.49 -22.69
N PRO A 53 -8.39 29.25 -23.74
CA PRO A 53 -7.00 29.44 -24.11
C PRO A 53 -6.23 30.18 -23.01
N THR A 54 -5.05 29.70 -22.66
CA THR A 54 -4.13 30.38 -21.74
C THR A 54 -2.73 30.42 -22.34
N PRO A 55 -1.83 31.29 -21.84
CA PRO A 55 -0.43 31.30 -22.30
C PRO A 55 0.31 29.97 -22.13
N LYS A 56 -0.22 29.05 -21.30
CA LYS A 56 0.35 27.72 -21.04
C LYS A 56 -0.37 26.59 -21.80
N GLY A 57 -1.26 26.93 -22.74
CA GLY A 57 -2.10 25.97 -23.46
C GLY A 57 -3.57 26.03 -23.06
N LEU A 58 -4.34 25.00 -23.40
CA LEU A 58 -5.76 24.94 -23.13
C LEU A 58 -6.02 24.60 -21.65
N SER A 59 -6.92 25.35 -21.01
CA SER A 59 -7.33 25.13 -19.62
C SER A 59 -8.82 24.83 -19.57
N ALA A 60 -9.20 23.88 -18.71
CA ALA A 60 -10.59 23.61 -18.38
C ALA A 60 -11.09 24.62 -17.33
N THR A 61 -12.29 25.16 -17.54
CA THR A 61 -13.00 26.04 -16.60
C THR A 61 -14.44 25.56 -16.40
N GLN A 62 -15.11 26.03 -15.34
CA GLN A 62 -16.48 25.60 -15.00
C GLN A 62 -16.61 24.07 -14.98
N VAL A 63 -15.63 23.40 -14.37
CA VAL A 63 -15.50 21.95 -14.43
C VAL A 63 -16.54 21.31 -13.51
N GLU A 64 -17.31 20.39 -14.07
CA GLU A 64 -18.38 19.66 -13.41
C GLU A 64 -18.08 18.16 -13.50
N VAL A 65 -18.02 17.50 -12.34
CA VAL A 65 -17.80 16.05 -12.27
C VAL A 65 -19.12 15.36 -12.55
N LEU A 66 -19.13 14.50 -13.57
CA LEU A 66 -20.33 13.71 -13.90
C LEU A 66 -20.49 12.57 -12.89
N PRO A 67 -21.73 12.13 -12.61
CA PRO A 67 -21.98 11.02 -11.68
C PRO A 67 -21.20 9.77 -12.07
N VAL A 68 -20.43 9.24 -11.11
CA VAL A 68 -19.64 8.02 -11.26
C VAL A 68 -19.80 7.10 -10.06
N HIS A 69 -19.51 5.83 -10.31
CA HIS A 69 -19.32 4.84 -9.26
C HIS A 69 -17.82 4.59 -9.11
N ILE A 70 -17.32 4.67 -7.87
CA ILE A 70 -15.90 4.47 -7.56
C ILE A 70 -15.75 3.14 -6.85
N GLY A 71 -14.96 2.26 -7.45
CA GLY A 71 -14.50 1.01 -6.87
C GLY A 71 -13.07 1.11 -6.37
N GLU A 72 -12.64 0.05 -5.69
CA GLU A 72 -11.29 -0.08 -5.13
C GLU A 72 -10.68 -1.39 -5.60
N ARG A 73 -9.38 -1.41 -5.87
CA ARG A 73 -8.68 -2.64 -6.23
C ARG A 73 -7.26 -2.64 -5.71
N LEU A 74 -6.73 -3.83 -5.47
CA LEU A 74 -5.34 -4.04 -5.10
C LEU A 74 -4.42 -3.64 -6.26
N VAL A 75 -3.36 -2.91 -5.94
CA VAL A 75 -2.28 -2.67 -6.91
C VAL A 75 -1.43 -3.93 -7.10
N SER A 76 -0.66 -3.98 -8.18
CA SER A 76 0.31 -5.06 -8.40
C SER A 76 1.38 -5.10 -7.30
N PHE A 77 1.92 -6.30 -7.03
CA PHE A 77 2.89 -6.48 -5.96
C PHE A 77 4.12 -5.58 -6.13
N PHE A 78 4.55 -4.91 -5.05
CA PHE A 78 5.76 -4.09 -5.06
C PHE A 78 6.46 -4.02 -3.71
N VAL A 79 7.72 -3.57 -3.73
CA VAL A 79 8.53 -3.35 -2.53
C VAL A 79 9.08 -1.91 -2.53
N ALA A 80 8.98 -1.21 -1.39
CA ALA A 80 9.41 0.18 -1.26
C ALA A 80 10.14 0.43 0.07
N LYS A 81 11.20 1.24 0.05
CA LYS A 81 11.96 1.65 1.25
C LYS A 81 11.23 2.66 2.14
N GLY A 82 10.09 3.18 1.69
CA GLY A 82 9.29 4.20 2.36
C GLY A 82 7.82 4.04 2.02
N GLU A 83 7.01 5.04 2.37
CA GLU A 83 5.60 5.12 1.96
C GLU A 83 5.47 5.13 0.43
N PRO A 84 4.44 4.46 -0.13
CA PRO A 84 4.26 4.39 -1.56
C PRO A 84 3.91 5.76 -2.15
N LYS A 85 4.45 6.04 -3.34
CA LYS A 85 4.17 7.29 -4.09
C LYS A 85 2.77 7.32 -4.70
N HIS A 86 2.22 6.14 -4.99
CA HIS A 86 0.93 5.94 -5.63
C HIS A 86 0.16 4.85 -4.89
N GLY A 87 -1.17 4.95 -4.92
CA GLY A 87 -2.04 4.09 -4.12
C GLY A 87 -2.17 4.54 -2.67
N LYS A 88 -3.10 3.90 -1.96
CA LYS A 88 -3.43 4.16 -0.56
C LYS A 88 -3.17 2.89 0.25
N VAL A 89 -2.36 3.02 1.28
CA VAL A 89 -2.15 1.94 2.26
C VAL A 89 -3.39 1.83 3.14
N ILE A 90 -4.02 0.66 3.15
CA ILE A 90 -5.25 0.39 3.92
C ILE A 90 -5.04 -0.60 5.06
N PHE A 91 -3.96 -1.39 4.99
CA PHE A 91 -3.53 -2.28 6.06
C PHE A 91 -2.01 -2.28 6.11
N LYS A 92 -1.44 -2.36 7.31
CA LYS A 92 -0.02 -2.59 7.50
C LYS A 92 0.27 -3.35 8.79
N LYS A 93 1.28 -4.23 8.73
CA LYS A 93 1.76 -5.00 9.88
C LYS A 93 3.28 -5.02 9.89
N LYS A 94 3.88 -4.62 11.01
CA LYS A 94 5.32 -4.71 11.21
C LYS A 94 5.77 -6.16 11.29
N ILE A 95 6.92 -6.44 10.70
CA ILE A 95 7.55 -7.75 10.71
C ILE A 95 9.07 -7.60 10.79
N GLU A 96 9.70 -8.53 11.49
CA GLU A 96 11.13 -8.80 11.43
C GLU A 96 11.27 -10.24 10.98
N THR A 97 11.90 -10.48 9.85
CA THR A 97 12.09 -11.85 9.39
C THR A 97 13.17 -12.56 10.20
N SER A 98 13.10 -13.87 10.18
CA SER A 98 14.19 -14.78 10.49
C SER A 98 15.41 -14.51 9.59
N PHE A 99 16.53 -15.07 10.03
CA PHE A 99 17.82 -14.90 9.39
C PHE A 99 18.05 -15.94 8.30
N GLU A 100 18.57 -15.47 7.17
CA GLU A 100 19.02 -16.28 6.04
C GLU A 100 20.54 -16.15 5.84
N ASP A 101 21.15 -17.14 5.21
CA ASP A 101 22.59 -17.17 4.93
C ASP A 101 23.01 -16.19 3.81
N ASP A 102 22.06 -15.77 2.97
CA ASP A 102 22.28 -14.93 1.81
C ASP A 102 21.31 -13.75 1.75
N LYS A 103 21.76 -12.61 1.21
CA LYS A 103 20.97 -11.38 1.13
C LYS A 103 19.77 -11.51 0.20
N ASP A 104 19.95 -12.17 -0.93
CA ASP A 104 18.89 -12.31 -1.94
C ASP A 104 17.84 -13.28 -1.41
N LYS A 105 18.26 -14.37 -0.76
CA LYS A 105 17.33 -15.26 -0.02
C LYS A 105 16.57 -14.52 1.07
N ALA A 106 17.24 -13.71 1.90
CA ALA A 106 16.58 -12.90 2.92
C ALA A 106 15.54 -11.94 2.32
N PHE A 107 15.80 -11.41 1.13
CA PHE A 107 14.88 -10.49 0.45
C PHE A 107 13.72 -11.23 -0.22
N ASP A 108 13.96 -12.39 -0.80
CA ASP A 108 12.92 -13.23 -1.40
C ASP A 108 12.01 -13.85 -0.33
N HIS A 109 12.57 -14.30 0.79
CA HIS A 109 11.82 -14.73 1.98
C HIS A 109 10.90 -13.61 2.48
N PHE A 110 11.42 -12.39 2.55
CA PHE A 110 10.63 -11.24 2.98
C PHE A 110 9.44 -10.92 2.04
N LYS A 111 9.60 -11.11 0.72
CA LYS A 111 8.47 -11.04 -0.23
C LYS A 111 7.49 -12.19 -0.02
N ALA A 112 7.99 -13.40 0.23
CA ALA A 112 7.17 -14.57 0.49
C ALA A 112 6.29 -14.37 1.72
N CYS A 113 6.84 -13.85 2.83
CA CYS A 113 6.05 -13.49 4.03
C CYS A 113 4.91 -12.53 3.71
N ALA A 114 5.13 -11.54 2.82
CA ALA A 114 4.08 -10.62 2.41
C ALA A 114 2.99 -11.33 1.62
N GLN A 115 3.35 -12.17 0.65
CA GLN A 115 2.41 -12.92 -0.17
C GLN A 115 1.62 -13.94 0.66
N GLU A 116 2.28 -14.65 1.58
CA GLU A 116 1.65 -15.57 2.51
C GLU A 116 0.67 -14.84 3.44
N ALA A 117 1.04 -13.66 3.93
CA ALA A 117 0.17 -12.78 4.70
C ALA A 117 -0.97 -12.16 3.87
N GLY A 118 -1.12 -12.51 2.59
CA GLY A 118 -2.14 -11.93 1.70
C GLY A 118 -1.88 -10.46 1.34
N CYS A 119 -0.71 -9.92 1.66
CA CYS A 119 -0.32 -8.54 1.39
C CYS A 119 0.24 -8.39 -0.03
N ASN A 120 -0.08 -7.27 -0.69
CA ASN A 120 0.43 -6.95 -2.02
C ASN A 120 1.60 -5.97 -1.99
N ALA A 121 2.14 -5.62 -0.82
CA ALA A 121 3.29 -4.75 -0.74
C ALA A 121 4.14 -5.01 0.49
N VAL A 122 5.40 -4.59 0.37
CA VAL A 122 6.33 -4.46 1.48
C VAL A 122 6.84 -3.03 1.49
N ILE A 123 6.65 -2.32 2.59
CA ILE A 123 7.01 -0.90 2.73
C ILE A 123 7.93 -0.66 3.93
N ASN A 124 8.55 0.53 3.97
CA ASN A 124 9.37 0.99 5.09
C ASN A 124 10.49 0.04 5.50
N PHE A 125 11.02 -0.77 4.56
CA PHE A 125 11.94 -1.84 4.91
C PHE A 125 13.40 -1.41 5.05
N LYS A 126 14.14 -2.17 5.87
CA LYS A 126 15.58 -2.04 6.08
C LYS A 126 16.20 -3.44 6.17
N PRO A 127 17.35 -3.67 5.52
CA PRO A 127 18.13 -4.88 5.75
C PRO A 127 18.71 -4.86 7.16
N ASP A 128 18.70 -6.00 7.81
CA ASP A 128 19.36 -6.28 9.08
C ASP A 128 20.40 -7.39 8.85
N ARG A 129 21.51 -7.31 9.57
CA ARG A 129 22.61 -8.28 9.45
C ARG A 129 23.16 -8.57 10.83
N GLN A 130 23.20 -9.85 11.15
CA GLN A 130 23.83 -10.33 12.36
C GLN A 130 25.02 -11.20 12.03
N THR A 131 26.03 -11.22 12.90
CA THR A 131 27.16 -12.14 12.81
C THR A 131 27.04 -13.15 13.93
N PHE A 132 27.06 -14.42 13.56
CA PHE A 132 26.99 -15.57 14.43
C PHE A 132 28.35 -16.25 14.50
N GLU A 133 28.57 -17.01 15.57
CA GLU A 133 29.80 -17.74 15.81
C GLU A 133 29.48 -19.21 16.10
N ASP A 134 30.16 -20.11 15.41
CA ASP A 134 30.14 -21.55 15.67
C ASP A 134 31.58 -22.03 15.85
N GLY A 135 31.97 -22.23 17.11
CA GLY A 135 33.37 -22.46 17.50
C GLY A 135 34.27 -21.30 17.08
N ASN A 136 35.23 -21.56 16.19
CA ASN A 136 36.15 -20.54 15.64
C ASN A 136 35.64 -19.90 14.34
N TYR A 137 34.52 -20.37 13.79
CA TYR A 137 33.98 -19.87 12.55
C TYR A 137 32.96 -18.76 12.80
N LYS A 138 33.11 -17.63 12.10
CA LYS A 138 32.16 -16.52 12.15
C LYS A 138 31.47 -16.38 10.80
N TYR A 139 30.15 -16.30 10.81
CA TYR A 139 29.35 -16.11 9.59
C TYR A 139 28.33 -15.01 9.78
N SER A 140 28.02 -14.29 8.71
CA SER A 140 26.94 -13.30 8.72
C SER A 140 25.66 -13.93 8.21
N SER A 141 24.54 -13.61 8.84
CA SER A 141 23.22 -13.88 8.31
C SER A 141 22.43 -12.58 8.17
N PHE A 142 21.45 -12.60 7.28
CA PHE A 142 20.72 -11.43 6.80
C PHE A 142 19.24 -11.61 7.08
N SER A 143 18.57 -10.54 7.49
CA SER A 143 17.12 -10.50 7.67
C SER A 143 16.59 -9.14 7.20
N HIS A 144 15.27 -8.96 7.21
CA HIS A 144 14.65 -7.70 6.90
C HIS A 144 13.68 -7.27 7.99
N ILE A 145 13.65 -5.97 8.26
CA ILE A 145 12.68 -5.32 9.13
C ILE A 145 11.85 -4.40 8.25
N GLY A 146 10.53 -4.48 8.33
CA GLY A 146 9.66 -3.59 7.57
C GLY A 146 8.18 -3.80 7.88
N GLU A 147 7.33 -3.40 6.94
CA GLU A 147 5.89 -3.51 7.07
C GLU A 147 5.31 -4.27 5.87
N LEU A 148 4.59 -5.36 6.15
CA LEU A 148 3.70 -6.00 5.20
C LEU A 148 2.49 -5.09 5.02
N ALA A 149 2.05 -4.83 3.79
CA ALA A 149 1.00 -3.85 3.53
C ALA A 149 0.02 -4.28 2.43
N LEU A 150 -1.23 -3.83 2.58
CA LEU A 150 -2.21 -3.79 1.49
C LEU A 150 -2.32 -2.37 0.96
N VAL A 151 -2.13 -2.24 -0.35
CA VAL A 151 -2.19 -0.98 -1.07
C VAL A 151 -3.23 -1.09 -2.17
N ILE A 152 -4.15 -0.14 -2.18
CA ILE A 152 -5.22 -0.05 -3.18
C ILE A 152 -5.08 1.19 -4.05
N GLU A 153 -5.73 1.15 -5.20
CA GLU A 153 -6.08 2.33 -5.96
C GLU A 153 -7.59 2.38 -6.21
N GLU A 154 -8.11 3.59 -6.33
CA GLU A 154 -9.49 3.84 -6.70
C GLU A 154 -9.62 3.89 -8.23
N TYR A 155 -10.72 3.38 -8.75
CA TYR A 155 -11.01 3.40 -10.18
C TYR A 155 -12.50 3.66 -10.45
N VAL A 156 -12.78 4.17 -11.65
CA VAL A 156 -14.15 4.42 -12.11
C VAL A 156 -14.77 3.12 -12.62
N CYS A 157 -15.90 2.74 -12.03
CA CYS A 157 -16.69 1.57 -12.41
C CYS A 157 -17.80 1.94 -13.38
N THR A 158 -18.31 0.92 -14.08
CA THR A 158 -19.43 1.06 -15.01
C THR A 158 -20.79 1.04 -14.29
N SER A 159 -20.87 0.38 -13.13
CA SER A 159 -22.11 0.24 -12.36
C SER A 159 -21.89 0.38 -10.86
N ALA A 160 -22.98 0.68 -10.13
CA ALA A 160 -22.98 0.74 -8.68
C ALA A 160 -22.70 -0.63 -8.04
N GLU A 161 -23.18 -1.71 -8.67
CA GLU A 161 -22.97 -3.09 -8.21
C GLU A 161 -21.49 -3.48 -8.29
N GLU A 162 -20.82 -3.15 -9.41
CA GLU A 162 -19.39 -3.38 -9.61
C GLU A 162 -18.57 -2.62 -8.55
N ALA A 163 -18.88 -1.34 -8.33
CA ALA A 163 -18.22 -0.55 -7.30
C ALA A 163 -18.41 -1.14 -5.89
N LYS A 164 -19.63 -1.56 -5.54
CA LYS A 164 -19.91 -2.20 -4.26
C LYS A 164 -19.14 -3.51 -4.10
N LYS A 165 -19.19 -4.39 -5.10
CA LYS A 165 -18.49 -5.67 -5.09
C LYS A 165 -16.98 -5.50 -4.92
N SER A 166 -16.37 -4.57 -5.65
CA SER A 166 -14.93 -4.29 -5.55
C SER A 166 -14.50 -3.86 -4.14
N LYS A 167 -15.33 -3.06 -3.45
CA LYS A 167 -15.08 -2.65 -2.07
C LYS A 167 -15.24 -3.79 -1.08
N GLU A 168 -16.21 -4.66 -1.29
CA GLU A 168 -16.40 -5.88 -0.50
C GLU A 168 -15.19 -6.83 -0.65
N GLU A 169 -14.68 -7.01 -1.87
CA GLU A 169 -13.47 -7.81 -2.14
C GLU A 169 -12.24 -7.23 -1.42
N VAL A 170 -12.04 -5.91 -1.48
CA VAL A 170 -10.96 -5.22 -0.75
C VAL A 170 -11.11 -5.40 0.76
N GLN A 171 -12.32 -5.27 1.29
CA GLN A 171 -12.58 -5.46 2.71
C GLN A 171 -12.30 -6.90 3.16
N GLN A 172 -12.67 -7.89 2.35
CA GLN A 172 -12.34 -9.30 2.61
C GLN A 172 -10.83 -9.52 2.60
N ALA A 173 -10.10 -8.94 1.63
CA ALA A 173 -8.65 -9.03 1.58
C ALA A 173 -7.97 -8.42 2.83
N VAL A 174 -8.50 -7.31 3.37
CA VAL A 174 -8.01 -6.73 4.62
C VAL A 174 -8.21 -7.66 5.81
N GLN A 175 -9.40 -8.26 5.94
CA GLN A 175 -9.69 -9.22 7.03
C GLN A 175 -8.80 -10.46 6.95
N GLU A 176 -8.60 -10.98 5.76
CA GLU A 176 -7.71 -12.12 5.51
C GLU A 176 -6.25 -11.76 5.85
N ALA A 177 -5.78 -10.61 5.37
CA ALA A 177 -4.43 -10.15 5.63
C ALA A 177 -4.17 -9.88 7.12
N GLU A 178 -5.15 -9.35 7.86
CA GLU A 178 -5.03 -9.15 9.30
C GLU A 178 -4.81 -10.48 10.03
N LYS A 179 -5.59 -11.51 9.70
CA LYS A 179 -5.43 -12.84 10.28
C LYS A 179 -4.06 -13.44 9.91
N LYS A 180 -3.76 -13.54 8.62
CA LYS A 180 -2.55 -14.22 8.13
C LYS A 180 -1.27 -13.48 8.50
N ALA A 181 -1.26 -12.14 8.48
CA ALA A 181 -0.09 -11.37 8.90
C ALA A 181 0.23 -11.58 10.38
N ASN A 182 -0.78 -11.77 11.25
CA ASN A 182 -0.51 -12.12 12.65
C ASN A 182 0.16 -13.50 12.77
N GLU A 183 -0.33 -14.49 12.04
CA GLU A 183 0.25 -15.84 12.01
C GLU A 183 1.70 -15.82 11.50
N VAL A 184 1.96 -15.17 10.35
CA VAL A 184 3.29 -15.03 9.76
C VAL A 184 4.26 -14.28 10.71
N VAL A 185 3.82 -13.18 11.32
CA VAL A 185 4.67 -12.42 12.25
C VAL A 185 5.02 -13.23 13.50
N GLN A 186 4.09 -14.03 14.01
CA GLN A 186 4.36 -14.92 15.15
C GLN A 186 5.38 -16.01 14.78
N GLN A 187 5.18 -16.66 13.63
CA GLN A 187 6.11 -17.68 13.14
C GLN A 187 7.52 -17.13 12.94
N GLU A 188 7.66 -15.97 12.29
CA GLU A 188 8.96 -15.34 12.08
C GLU A 188 9.61 -14.92 13.41
N ALA A 189 8.83 -14.42 14.38
CA ALA A 189 9.34 -14.09 15.69
C ALA A 189 9.86 -15.33 16.46
N GLU A 190 9.16 -16.46 16.37
CA GLU A 190 9.58 -17.73 16.96
C GLU A 190 10.86 -18.26 16.30
N LEU A 191 10.91 -18.30 14.96
CA LEU A 191 12.08 -18.72 14.20
C LEU A 191 13.31 -17.85 14.52
N ARG A 192 13.13 -16.52 14.50
CA ARG A 192 14.18 -15.56 14.84
C ARG A 192 14.68 -15.75 16.27
N THR A 193 13.78 -15.95 17.23
CA THR A 193 14.14 -16.20 18.64
C THR A 193 14.92 -17.50 18.79
N ASN A 194 14.51 -18.56 18.09
CA ASN A 194 15.21 -19.85 18.09
C ASN A 194 16.61 -19.75 17.47
N GLN A 195 16.79 -18.99 16.39
CA GLN A 195 18.10 -18.74 15.78
C GLN A 195 19.03 -17.94 16.71
N LEU A 196 18.51 -16.93 17.38
CA LEU A 196 19.25 -16.12 18.36
C LEU A 196 19.67 -16.90 19.60
N SER A 197 18.75 -17.70 20.15
CA SER A 197 18.98 -18.52 21.35
C SER A 197 19.79 -19.78 21.07
N GLY A 198 19.75 -20.33 19.85
CA GLY A 198 20.58 -21.46 19.44
C GLY A 198 22.07 -21.12 19.36
N CYS A 199 22.42 -19.85 19.12
CA CYS A 199 23.82 -19.38 19.09
C CYS A 199 24.35 -18.95 20.48
N LEU A 200 23.47 -18.67 21.44
CA LEU A 200 23.84 -18.33 22.81
C LEU A 200 23.49 -19.52 23.70
N GLY A 201 24.49 -20.34 24.07
CA GLY A 201 24.30 -21.45 25.00
C GLY A 201 23.41 -21.04 26.19
N GLN A 202 22.25 -21.69 26.29
CA GLN A 202 21.24 -21.58 27.36
C GLN A 202 21.19 -20.22 28.11
N LEU A 203 20.40 -19.27 27.60
CA LEU A 203 19.85 -18.23 28.44
C LEU A 203 18.34 -18.44 28.58
N VAL A 204 17.94 -18.80 29.80
CA VAL A 204 16.56 -18.81 30.26
C VAL A 204 15.96 -17.43 30.02
N VAL A 205 15.07 -17.31 29.04
CA VAL A 205 14.26 -16.11 28.84
C VAL A 205 13.01 -16.25 29.70
N PHE A 206 12.90 -15.39 30.71
CA PHE A 206 11.64 -15.16 31.41
C PHE A 206 10.60 -14.67 30.39
N VAL A 207 9.62 -15.51 30.08
CA VAL A 207 8.42 -15.10 29.34
C VAL A 207 7.66 -14.12 30.23
N GLY A 208 7.74 -12.83 29.90
CA GLY A 208 6.82 -11.83 30.40
C GLY A 208 5.45 -12.09 29.81
N ILE A 209 4.63 -12.87 30.52
CA ILE A 209 3.20 -13.02 30.23
C ILE A 209 2.59 -11.63 30.37
N ALA A 210 2.25 -11.01 29.24
CA ALA A 210 1.38 -9.84 29.21
C ALA A 210 -0.04 -10.32 29.55
N SER A 211 -0.36 -10.33 30.85
CA SER A 211 -1.71 -10.57 31.35
C SER A 211 -2.63 -9.45 30.86
N ILE A 212 -3.37 -9.70 29.79
CA ILE A 212 -4.54 -8.90 29.40
C ILE A 212 -5.64 -9.22 30.42
N PHE A 213 -5.75 -8.40 31.47
CA PHE A 213 -6.95 -8.38 32.29
C PHE A 213 -8.07 -7.72 31.50
N TYR A 214 -9.00 -8.56 31.06
CA TYR A 214 -10.30 -8.18 30.55
C TYR A 214 -11.12 -7.64 31.73
N VAL A 215 -11.32 -6.32 31.80
CA VAL A 215 -12.31 -5.71 32.71
C VAL A 215 -13.64 -5.67 31.94
N ILE A 216 -14.54 -6.60 32.28
CA ILE A 216 -15.97 -6.48 31.96
C ILE A 216 -16.63 -5.73 33.11
N ILE A 217 -17.36 -4.67 32.72
CA ILE A 217 -18.53 -4.00 33.34
C ILE A 217 -18.77 -4.30 34.83
#